data_AF-A0A316ATI4-F1
#
_entry.id   AF-A0A316ATI4-F1
#
_cell.length_a   1.000
_cell.length_b   1.000
_cell.length_c   1.000
_cell.angle_alpha   90.00
_cell.angle_beta   90.00
_cell.angle_gamma   90.00
#
_symmetry.space_group_name_H-M   'P 1'
#
loop_
_entity.id
_entity.type
_entity.pdbx_description
1 polymer ?
#
loop_
_entity_poly.entity_id
_entity_poly.type
_entity_poly.pdbx_seq_one_letter_code
_entity_poly.pdbx_strand_id
1 'polypeptide(L)'
;MVHTDRASFEGLFGEWESKWTAFLKERALYTDGKMRYTHKNLRSAYLSIKRNMRFLWTFEEMYGSGVPNTNNGIESMFTDLKSILRLHKGISKNSRKTMILEHFSRLNADG
;
A
#
# COMPACT_ATOMS: atom_id res chain seq x y z
N MET A 1 10.71 5.50 21.47
CA MET A 1 10.43 5.60 20.02
C MET A 1 10.90 6.96 19.57
N VAL A 2 11.76 7.05 18.56
CA VAL A 2 12.06 8.34 17.92
C VAL A 2 10.79 8.73 17.18
N HIS A 3 10.09 9.73 17.69
CA HIS A 3 8.93 10.28 17.01
C HIS A 3 9.49 11.25 15.97
N THR A 4 9.62 10.78 14.72
CA THR A 4 9.93 11.66 13.60
C THR A 4 8.63 12.29 13.17
N ASP A 5 8.44 13.58 13.43
CA ASP A 5 7.30 14.33 12.94
C ASP A 5 7.34 14.43 11.41
N ARG A 6 6.19 14.76 10.83
CA ARG A 6 6.01 14.91 9.39
C ARG A 6 7.09 15.76 8.71
N ALA A 7 7.39 16.93 9.26
CA ALA A 7 8.32 17.86 8.64
C ALA A 7 9.75 17.31 8.66
N SER A 8 10.16 16.72 9.80
CA SER A 8 11.46 16.05 9.93
C SER A 8 11.61 14.89 8.93
N PHE A 9 10.58 14.06 8.76
CA PHE A 9 10.63 12.94 7.81
C PHE A 9 10.70 13.43 6.36
N GLU A 10 9.84 14.38 5.97
CA GLU A 10 9.81 14.92 4.61
C GLU A 10 11.15 15.59 4.25
N GLY A 11 11.77 16.32 5.20
CA GLY A 11 13.09 16.91 5.04
C GLY A 11 14.18 15.86 4.83
N LEU A 12 14.31 14.90 5.74
CA LEU A 12 15.31 13.82 5.65
C LEU A 12 15.12 12.96 4.39
N PHE A 13 13.87 12.70 3.99
CA PHE A 13 13.57 11.98 2.76
C PHE A 13 13.98 12.77 1.52
N GLY A 14 13.78 14.10 1.52
CA GLY A 14 14.24 14.99 0.46
C GLY A 14 15.77 15.05 0.33
N GLU A 15 16.49 15.11 1.45
CA GLU A 15 17.95 15.05 1.48
C GLU A 15 18.47 13.71 0.95
N TRP A 16 17.84 12.61 1.40
CA TRP A 16 18.15 11.27 0.91
C TRP A 16 17.89 11.15 -0.60
N GLU A 17 16.74 11.65 -1.07
CA GLU A 17 16.42 11.67 -2.51
C GLU A 17 17.48 12.44 -3.30
N SER A 18 17.84 13.64 -2.84
CA SER A 18 18.85 14.48 -3.48
C SER A 18 20.18 13.73 -3.62
N LYS A 19 20.63 13.09 -2.53
CA LYS A 19 21.87 12.31 -2.50
C LYS A 19 21.86 11.11 -3.45
N TRP A 20 20.74 10.38 -3.53
CA TRP A 20 20.67 9.09 -4.23
C TRP A 20 20.01 9.15 -5.61
N THR A 21 19.61 10.33 -6.09
CA THR A 21 18.91 10.48 -7.38
C THR A 21 19.70 9.90 -8.56
N ALA A 22 21.01 10.12 -8.60
CA ALA A 22 21.86 9.57 -9.67
C ALA A 22 21.86 8.03 -9.65
N PHE A 23 22.09 7.44 -8.48
CA PHE A 23 22.06 6.00 -8.25
C PHE A 23 20.71 5.39 -8.66
N LEU A 24 19.59 5.97 -8.24
CA LEU A 24 18.25 5.49 -8.60
C LEU A 24 17.93 5.57 -10.10
N LYS A 25 18.63 6.45 -10.83
CA LYS A 25 18.49 6.63 -12.29
C LYS A 25 19.44 5.74 -13.09
N GLU A 26 20.34 5.00 -12.46
CA GLU A 26 21.24 4.07 -13.15
C GLU A 26 20.46 3.03 -13.96
N ARG A 27 20.94 2.80 -15.18
CA ARG A 27 20.37 1.84 -16.12
C ARG A 27 21.48 1.02 -16.75
N ALA A 28 21.21 -0.25 -16.96
CA ALA A 28 22.10 -1.17 -17.64
C ALA A 28 21.44 -1.74 -18.91
N LEU A 29 22.26 -2.03 -19.91
CA LEU A 29 21.86 -2.79 -21.09
C LEU A 29 21.83 -4.27 -20.71
N TYR A 30 20.69 -4.92 -20.89
CA TYR A 30 20.55 -6.36 -20.64
C TYR A 30 20.83 -7.16 -21.91
N THR A 31 21.01 -8.48 -21.75
CA THR A 31 21.28 -9.42 -22.84
C THR A 31 20.21 -9.44 -23.94
N ASP A 32 19.01 -8.97 -23.63
CA ASP A 32 17.90 -8.82 -24.59
C ASP A 32 17.92 -7.47 -25.35
N GLY A 33 18.99 -6.69 -25.21
CA GLY A 33 19.14 -5.37 -25.84
C GLY A 33 18.30 -4.26 -25.18
N LYS A 34 17.61 -4.53 -24.07
CA LYS A 34 16.75 -3.54 -23.40
C LYS A 34 17.48 -2.83 -22.26
N MET A 35 17.41 -1.51 -22.27
CA MET A 35 17.87 -0.67 -21.15
C MET A 35 16.88 -0.72 -19.98
N ARG A 36 17.31 -1.24 -18.83
CA ARG A 36 16.47 -1.35 -17.63
C ARG A 36 17.15 -0.65 -16.45
N TYR A 37 16.36 -0.11 -15.53
CA TYR A 37 16.90 0.40 -14.27
C TYR A 37 17.63 -0.71 -13.52
N THR A 38 18.81 -0.41 -12.98
CA THR A 38 19.61 -1.35 -12.20
C THR A 38 18.93 -1.65 -10.86
N HIS A 39 18.44 -0.61 -10.19
CA HIS A 39 17.88 -0.70 -8.82
C HIS A 39 16.35 -0.68 -8.80
N LYS A 40 15.69 -1.55 -9.58
CA LYS A 40 14.23 -1.52 -9.78
C LYS A 40 13.41 -1.56 -8.50
N ASN A 41 13.77 -2.42 -7.56
CA ASN A 41 13.00 -2.62 -6.32
C ASN A 41 13.13 -1.41 -5.41
N LEU A 42 14.36 -0.94 -5.20
CA LEU A 42 14.62 0.27 -4.41
C LEU A 42 13.94 1.49 -5.01
N ARG A 43 14.05 1.67 -6.34
CA ARG A 43 13.38 2.76 -7.05
C ARG A 43 11.86 2.69 -6.93
N SER A 44 11.29 1.48 -6.99
CA SER A 44 9.85 1.27 -6.79
C SER A 44 9.41 1.61 -5.37
N ALA A 45 10.19 1.22 -4.36
CA ALA A 45 9.93 1.56 -2.96
C ALA A 45 9.98 3.08 -2.73
N TYR A 46 11.06 3.74 -3.18
CA TYR A 46 11.19 5.21 -3.11
C TYR A 46 10.00 5.92 -3.77
N LEU A 47 9.60 5.49 -4.98
CA LEU A 47 8.47 6.09 -5.67
C LEU A 47 7.13 5.83 -4.98
N SER A 48 6.97 4.69 -4.31
CA SER A 48 5.78 4.41 -3.51
C SER A 48 5.67 5.39 -2.35
N ILE A 49 6.76 5.59 -1.60
CA ILE A 49 6.82 6.56 -0.50
C ILE A 49 6.53 7.96 -1.03
N LYS A 50 7.23 8.40 -2.07
CA LYS A 50 7.08 9.75 -2.65
C LYS A 50 5.65 10.03 -3.13
N ARG A 51 5.00 9.08 -3.80
CA ARG A 51 3.62 9.26 -4.30
C ARG A 51 2.58 9.23 -3.19
N ASN A 52 2.82 8.45 -2.14
CA ASN A 52 1.87 8.26 -1.05
C ASN A 52 2.20 9.09 0.20
N MET A 53 3.17 10.01 0.11
CA MET A 53 3.70 10.77 1.26
C MET A 53 2.59 11.41 2.10
N ARG A 54 1.61 12.06 1.45
CA ARG A 54 0.47 12.69 2.14
C ARG A 54 -0.33 11.73 3.02
N PHE A 55 -0.39 10.45 2.66
CA PHE A 55 -1.20 9.46 3.36
C PHE A 55 -0.47 8.81 4.53
N LEU A 56 0.85 8.94 4.61
CA LEU A 56 1.65 8.35 5.70
C LEU A 56 1.28 8.94 7.07
N TRP A 57 0.72 10.15 7.08
CA TRP A 57 0.39 10.92 8.28
C TRP A 57 -1.09 10.89 8.64
N THR A 58 -1.91 10.14 7.88
CA THR A 58 -3.37 10.05 8.12
C THR A 58 -3.69 9.61 9.55
N PHE A 59 -2.84 8.79 10.17
CA PHE A 59 -3.04 8.32 11.54
C PHE A 59 -2.90 9.44 12.59
N GLU A 60 -2.06 10.44 12.33
CA GLU A 60 -1.93 11.63 13.19
C GLU A 60 -3.10 12.57 12.97
N GLU A 61 -3.47 12.80 11.70
CA GLU A 61 -4.60 13.66 11.32
C GLU A 61 -5.96 13.12 11.82
N MET A 62 -6.11 11.79 11.88
CA MET A 62 -7.31 11.11 12.35
C MET A 62 -7.24 10.73 13.84
N TYR A 63 -6.25 11.22 14.59
CA TYR A 63 -6.17 10.92 16.01
C TYR A 63 -7.42 11.43 16.76
N GLY A 64 -8.05 10.57 17.55
CA GLY A 64 -9.30 10.91 18.26
C GLY A 64 -10.58 10.82 17.42
N SER A 65 -10.50 10.46 16.13
CA SER A 65 -11.68 10.24 15.26
C SER A 65 -12.40 8.91 15.52
N GLY A 66 -11.88 8.08 16.43
CA GLY A 66 -12.36 6.70 16.66
C GLY A 66 -11.89 5.69 15.61
N VAL A 67 -11.18 6.11 14.56
CA VAL A 67 -10.55 5.19 13.59
C VAL A 67 -9.33 4.52 14.24
N PRO A 68 -9.25 3.18 14.26
CA PRO A 68 -8.09 2.47 14.78
C PRO A 68 -6.80 2.82 14.02
N ASN A 69 -5.68 2.92 14.74
CA ASN A 69 -4.36 3.14 14.15
C ASN A 69 -3.72 1.87 13.56
N THR A 70 -4.35 0.71 13.75
CA THR A 70 -3.94 -0.57 13.17
C THR A 70 -4.91 -1.01 12.08
N ASN A 71 -4.42 -1.77 11.11
CA ASN A 71 -5.24 -2.32 10.03
C ASN A 71 -5.93 -3.65 10.41
N ASN A 72 -5.86 -4.09 11.67
CA ASN A 72 -6.35 -5.40 12.14
C ASN A 72 -7.80 -5.67 11.74
N GLY A 73 -8.69 -4.66 11.84
CA GLY A 73 -10.10 -4.81 11.45
C GLY A 73 -10.27 -5.09 9.96
N ILE A 74 -9.53 -4.35 9.12
CA ILE A 74 -9.53 -4.53 7.66
C ILE A 74 -8.92 -5.88 7.27
N GLU A 75 -7.82 -6.29 7.93
CA GLU A 75 -7.18 -7.58 7.67
C GLU A 75 -8.06 -8.77 8.07
N SER A 76 -8.75 -8.69 9.21
CA SER A 76 -9.73 -9.69 9.64
C SER A 76 -10.85 -9.83 8.63
N MET A 77 -11.47 -8.71 8.24
CA MET A 77 -12.54 -8.67 7.24
C MET A 77 -12.09 -9.28 5.89
N PHE A 78 -10.89 -8.95 5.41
CA PHE A 78 -10.36 -9.54 4.18
C PHE A 78 -10.02 -11.03 4.33
N THR A 79 -9.69 -11.48 5.53
CA THR A 79 -9.44 -12.91 5.80
C THR A 79 -10.73 -13.71 5.68
N ASP A 80 -11.83 -13.20 6.24
CA ASP A 80 -13.16 -13.80 6.13
C ASP A 80 -13.63 -13.85 4.68
N LEU A 81 -13.51 -12.74 3.94
CA LEU A 81 -13.86 -12.69 2.52
C LEU A 81 -13.04 -13.68 1.69
N LYS A 82 -11.73 -13.78 1.94
CA LYS A 82 -10.86 -14.76 1.25
C LYS A 82 -11.28 -16.20 1.55
N SER A 83 -11.74 -16.49 2.77
CA SER A 83 -12.23 -17.81 3.14
C SER A 83 -13.45 -18.22 2.31
N ILE A 84 -14.44 -17.31 2.21
CA ILE A 84 -15.65 -17.52 1.39
C ILE A 84 -15.27 -17.74 -0.08
N LEU A 85 -14.47 -16.85 -0.65
CA LEU A 85 -14.06 -16.94 -2.06
C LEU A 85 -13.26 -18.22 -2.38
N ARG A 86 -12.52 -18.74 -1.40
CA ARG A 86 -11.73 -19.97 -1.54
C ARG A 86 -12.61 -21.22 -1.59
N LEU A 87 -13.79 -21.22 -0.96
CA LEU A 87 -14.75 -22.32 -1.06
C LEU A 87 -15.41 -22.39 -2.45
N HIS A 88 -15.49 -21.25 -3.14
CA HIS A 88 -16.12 -21.11 -4.45
C HIS A 88 -15.10 -20.93 -5.58
N LYS A 89 -14.03 -21.74 -5.59
CA LYS A 89 -13.07 -21.77 -6.69
C LYS A 89 -13.78 -22.18 -7.99
N GLY A 90 -13.67 -21.34 -9.03
CA GLY A 90 -14.26 -21.59 -10.34
C GLY A 90 -15.52 -20.77 -10.67
N ILE A 91 -16.03 -19.96 -9.73
CA ILE A 91 -17.16 -19.07 -10.03
C ILE A 91 -16.79 -18.00 -11.05
N SER A 92 -17.79 -17.59 -11.83
CA SER A 92 -17.67 -16.52 -12.81
C SER A 92 -17.26 -15.20 -12.16
N LYS A 93 -16.68 -14.28 -12.95
CA LYS A 93 -16.34 -12.93 -12.46
C LYS A 93 -17.56 -12.18 -11.91
N ASN A 94 -18.74 -12.39 -12.50
CA ASN A 94 -19.97 -11.73 -12.06
C ASN A 94 -20.43 -12.28 -10.71
N SER A 95 -20.49 -13.61 -10.57
CA SER A 95 -20.85 -14.26 -9.31
C SER A 95 -19.89 -13.88 -8.17
N ARG A 96 -18.59 -13.75 -8.49
CA ARG A 96 -17.58 -13.27 -7.53
C ARG A 96 -17.88 -11.86 -7.04
N LYS A 97 -18.24 -10.94 -7.94
CA LYS A 97 -18.63 -9.57 -7.57
C LYS A 97 -19.88 -9.57 -6.69
N THR A 98 -20.90 -10.35 -7.04
CA THR A 98 -22.12 -10.50 -6.24
C THR A 98 -21.80 -10.99 -4.83
N MET A 99 -20.99 -12.04 -4.68
CA MET A 99 -20.57 -12.53 -3.36
C MET A 99 -19.82 -11.49 -2.53
N ILE A 100 -18.93 -10.72 -3.15
CA ILE A 100 -18.21 -9.63 -2.46
C ILE A 100 -19.20 -8.56 -1.98
N LEU A 101 -20.13 -8.13 -2.83
CA LEU A 101 -21.15 -7.14 -2.47
C LEU A 101 -22.06 -7.65 -1.36
N GLU A 102 -22.55 -8.89 -1.45
CA GLU A 102 -23.37 -9.50 -0.41
C GLU A 102 -22.64 -9.62 0.92
N HIS A 103 -21.35 -9.98 0.91
CA HIS A 103 -20.54 -10.04 2.12
C HIS A 103 -20.48 -8.68 2.82
N PHE A 104 -20.22 -7.60 2.06
CA PHE A 104 -20.23 -6.24 2.63
C PHE A 104 -21.63 -5.80 3.07
N SER A 105 -22.69 -6.14 2.35
CA SER A 105 -24.06 -5.81 2.75
C SER A 105 -24.45 -6.47 4.08
N ARG A 106 -24.01 -7.72 4.33
CA ARG A 106 -24.27 -8.42 5.59
C ARG A 106 -23.50 -7.80 6.75
N LEU A 107 -22.21 -7.48 6.54
CA LEU A 107 -21.40 -6.81 7.56
C LEU A 107 -22.00 -5.47 8.03
N ASN A 108 -22.66 -4.73 7.14
CA ASN A 108 -23.32 -3.45 7.47
C ASN A 108 -24.71 -3.62 8.10
N ALA A 109 -25.30 -4.81 8.06
CA ALA A 109 -26.62 -5.09 8.65
C ALA A 109 -26.52 -5.60 10.10
N ASP A 110 -25.35 -6.14 10.48
CA ASP A 110 -25.08 -6.75 11.78
C ASP A 110 -24.33 -5.82 12.76
N GLY A 111 -24.03 -4.58 12.37
CA GLY A 111 -23.32 -3.56 13.16
C GLY A 111 -24.11 -2.27 13.32
#